data_AF-A0A937U7B7-F1
#
_entry.id   AF-A0A937U7B7-F1
#
_cell.length_a   1.000
_cell.length_b   1.000
_cell.length_c   1.000
_cell.angle_alpha   90.00
_cell.angle_beta   90.00
_cell.angle_gamma   90.00
#
_symmetry.space_group_name_H-M   'P 1'
#
loop_
_entity.id
_entity.type
_entity.pdbx_description
1 polymer ?
#
loop_
_entity_poly.entity_id
_entity_poly.type
_entity_poly.pdbx_seq_one_letter_code
_entity_poly.pdbx_strand_id
1 'polypeptide(L)'
;MGTKDEEEWFRKFYEGTFLIKGWRSRTKELLHSFSPAERDKMRGLLDNLGEKIGREWAKDNRVRRVDTPLLQKWGQDLLNAKRKGPDVLAETVQKLGTEVDDLLA
;
A
#
# COMPACT_ATOMS: atom_id res chain seq x y z
N MET A 1 12.29 10.22 13.36
CA MET A 1 11.10 10.98 13.76
C MET A 1 10.76 11.86 12.56
N GLY A 2 9.60 11.64 11.93
CA GLY A 2 9.23 12.40 10.73
C GLY A 2 8.90 13.84 11.09
N THR A 3 8.87 14.74 10.10
CA THR A 3 8.38 16.10 10.35
C THR A 3 6.86 16.08 10.61
N LYS A 4 6.31 17.15 11.21
CA LYS A 4 4.85 17.28 11.39
C LYS A 4 4.11 17.14 10.05
N ASP A 5 4.70 17.66 8.98
CA ASP A 5 4.14 17.57 7.64
C ASP A 5 4.13 16.13 7.11
N GLU A 6 5.22 15.37 7.33
CA GLU A 6 5.28 13.95 6.96
C GLU A 6 4.24 13.12 7.72
N GLU A 7 4.01 13.39 9.01
CA GLU A 7 2.98 12.71 9.80
C GLU A 7 1.57 12.98 9.26
N GLU A 8 1.27 14.22 8.85
CA GLU A 8 -0.01 14.56 8.22
C GLU A 8 -0.19 13.87 6.87
N TRP A 9 0.84 13.85 6.02
CA TRP A 9 0.78 13.15 4.73
C TRP A 9 0.66 11.64 4.89
N PHE A 10 1.36 11.07 5.87
CA PHE A 10 1.23 9.66 6.23
C PHE A 10 -0.19 9.32 6.67
N ARG A 11 -0.81 10.19 7.48
CA ARG A 11 -2.21 10.03 7.86
C ARG A 11 -3.14 10.11 6.65
N LYS A 12 -2.94 11.08 5.74
CA LYS A 12 -3.71 11.19 4.49
C LYS A 12 -3.54 9.96 3.59
N PHE A 13 -2.38 9.33 3.57
CA PHE A 13 -2.17 8.08 2.83
C PHE A 13 -3.06 6.95 3.39
N TYR A 14 -3.12 6.78 4.71
CA TYR A 14 -3.92 5.72 5.32
C TYR A 14 -5.42 5.98 5.31
N GLU A 15 -5.83 7.21 5.65
CA GLU A 15 -7.24 7.61 5.76
C GLU A 15 -7.85 7.91 4.39
N GLY A 16 -7.04 8.43 3.48
CA GLY A 16 -7.49 8.96 2.20
C GLY A 16 -7.90 10.42 2.30
N THR A 17 -8.57 10.87 1.25
CA THR A 17 -9.20 12.20 1.18
C THR A 17 -10.68 12.02 0.88
N PHE A 18 -11.42 13.14 0.82
CA PHE A 18 -12.82 13.12 0.45
C PHE A 18 -13.10 12.40 -0.88
N LEU A 19 -12.18 12.50 -1.86
CA LEU A 19 -12.35 11.93 -3.20
C LEU A 19 -11.60 10.60 -3.41
N ILE A 20 -10.57 10.33 -2.61
CA ILE A 20 -9.64 9.22 -2.86
C ILE A 20 -9.59 8.31 -1.63
N LYS A 21 -9.96 7.04 -1.81
CA LYS A 21 -9.84 6.01 -0.76
C LYS A 21 -8.38 5.86 -0.32
N GLY A 22 -8.16 5.93 1.00
CA GLY A 22 -6.86 5.65 1.61
C GLY A 22 -6.54 4.16 1.67
N TRP A 23 -5.32 3.87 2.12
CA TRP A 23 -4.79 2.51 2.22
C TRP A 23 -5.70 1.60 3.05
N ARG A 24 -6.23 2.06 4.19
CA ARG A 24 -7.09 1.21 5.08
C ARG A 24 -8.35 0.70 4.38
N SER A 25 -8.99 1.57 3.61
CA SER A 25 -10.20 1.20 2.87
C SER A 25 -9.86 0.20 1.75
N ARG A 26 -8.75 0.43 1.04
CA ARG A 26 -8.27 -0.46 -0.02
C ARG A 26 -7.88 -1.84 0.53
N THR A 27 -7.13 -1.92 1.63
CA THR A 27 -6.73 -3.21 2.22
C THR A 27 -7.93 -4.00 2.72
N LYS A 28 -8.92 -3.34 3.33
CA LYS A 28 -10.19 -3.99 3.68
C LYS A 28 -10.84 -4.62 2.45
N GLU A 29 -10.92 -3.91 1.33
CA GLU A 29 -11.48 -4.45 0.09
C GLU A 29 -10.67 -5.60 -0.49
N LEU A 30 -9.33 -5.54 -0.43
CA LEU A 30 -8.45 -6.62 -0.90
C LEU A 30 -8.62 -7.89 -0.07
N LEU A 31 -8.81 -7.77 1.24
CA LEU A 31 -8.93 -8.90 2.16
C LEU A 31 -10.26 -9.66 2.05
N HIS A 32 -11.30 -9.06 1.45
CA HIS A 32 -12.61 -9.71 1.31
C HIS A 32 -12.56 -11.04 0.54
N SER A 33 -11.62 -11.21 -0.39
CA SER A 33 -11.50 -12.43 -1.23
C SER A 33 -10.82 -13.61 -0.54
N PHE A 34 -10.26 -13.42 0.66
CA PHE A 34 -9.54 -14.47 1.39
C PHE A 34 -10.43 -15.18 2.41
N SER A 35 -10.12 -16.44 2.71
CA SER A 35 -10.68 -17.15 3.86
C SER A 35 -10.21 -16.53 5.18
N PRO A 36 -10.90 -16.75 6.31
CA PRO A 36 -10.47 -16.21 7.60
C PRO A 36 -9.02 -16.55 7.97
N ALA A 37 -8.55 -17.77 7.68
CA ALA A 37 -7.19 -18.21 7.98
C ALA A 37 -6.13 -17.47 7.14
N GLU A 38 -6.44 -17.16 5.88
CA GLU A 38 -5.51 -16.47 4.97
C GLU A 38 -5.52 -14.95 5.16
N ARG A 39 -6.64 -14.40 5.67
CA ARG A 39 -6.83 -12.96 5.89
C ARG A 39 -5.78 -12.39 6.83
N ASP A 40 -5.43 -13.08 7.91
CA ASP A 40 -4.48 -12.54 8.90
C ASP A 40 -3.05 -12.49 8.34
N LYS A 41 -2.65 -13.52 7.61
CA LYS A 41 -1.35 -13.53 6.89
C LYS A 41 -1.30 -12.41 5.85
N MET A 42 -2.34 -12.28 5.03
CA MET A 42 -2.40 -11.24 4.01
C MET A 42 -2.45 -9.83 4.61
N ARG A 43 -3.16 -9.66 5.73
CA ARG A 43 -3.22 -8.39 6.47
C ARG A 43 -1.83 -7.96 6.92
N GLY A 44 -1.05 -8.86 7.52
CA GLY A 44 0.32 -8.55 7.92
C GLY A 44 1.21 -8.08 6.77
N LEU A 45 1.09 -8.72 5.59
CA LEU A 45 1.81 -8.29 4.39
C LEU A 45 1.38 -6.91 3.90
N LEU A 46 0.07 -6.64 3.85
CA LEU A 46 -0.48 -5.35 3.42
C LEU A 46 -0.19 -4.22 4.42
N ASP A 47 -0.14 -4.52 5.72
CA ASP A 47 0.18 -3.54 6.75
C ASP A 47 1.65 -3.11 6.64
N ASN A 48 2.57 -4.08 6.49
CA ASN A 48 3.99 -3.80 6.26
C ASN A 48 4.23 -3.02 4.96
N LEU A 49 3.61 -3.47 3.85
CA LEU A 49 3.70 -2.79 2.57
C LEU A 49 3.17 -1.34 2.65
N GLY A 50 2.02 -1.16 3.28
CA GLY A 50 1.44 0.16 3.49
C GLY A 50 2.31 1.09 4.32
N GLU A 51 2.99 0.54 5.35
CA GLU A 51 3.84 1.34 6.21
C GLU A 51 5.06 1.87 5.44
N LYS A 52 5.75 0.99 4.70
CA LYS A 52 6.91 1.37 3.88
C LYS A 52 6.53 2.41 2.82
N ILE A 53 5.49 2.12 2.04
CA ILE A 53 5.00 3.00 0.98
C ILE A 53 4.56 4.34 1.56
N GLY A 54 3.74 4.32 2.61
CA GLY A 54 3.17 5.53 3.20
C GLY A 54 4.25 6.43 3.76
N ARG A 55 5.24 5.87 4.48
CA ARG A 55 6.35 6.64 5.07
C ARG A 55 7.21 7.27 3.98
N GLU A 56 7.50 6.55 2.91
CA GLU A 56 8.28 7.10 1.80
C GLU A 56 7.52 8.21 1.07
N TRP A 57 6.26 7.96 0.71
CA TRP A 57 5.45 8.91 -0.05
C TRP A 57 5.17 10.21 0.72
N ALA A 58 5.13 10.12 2.05
CA ALA A 58 4.89 11.26 2.94
C ALA A 58 6.07 12.24 3.03
N LYS A 59 7.28 11.82 2.63
CA LYS A 59 8.46 12.69 2.57
C LYS A 59 8.28 13.86 1.61
N ASP A 60 9.12 14.89 1.78
CA ASP A 60 9.18 16.01 0.83
C ASP A 60 9.38 15.51 -0.61
N ASN A 61 8.62 16.10 -1.54
CA ASN A 61 8.63 15.73 -2.96
C ASN A 61 10.03 15.74 -3.60
N ARG A 62 10.96 16.54 -3.06
CA ARG A 62 12.34 16.65 -3.55
C ARG A 62 13.21 15.45 -3.19
N VAL A 63 12.81 14.65 -2.21
CA VAL A 63 13.63 13.54 -1.68
C VAL A 63 12.93 12.18 -1.71
N ARG A 64 11.60 12.15 -1.84
CA ARG A 64 10.85 10.89 -1.89
C ARG A 64 11.18 10.10 -3.14
N ARG A 65 11.25 8.79 -2.98
CA ARG A 65 11.43 7.82 -4.08
C ARG A 65 10.10 7.26 -4.58
N VAL A 66 9.08 7.24 -3.72
CA VAL A 66 7.71 6.84 -4.09
C VAL A 66 6.89 8.08 -4.41
N ASP A 67 6.51 8.22 -5.68
CA ASP A 67 5.66 9.32 -6.14
C ASP A 67 4.20 8.88 -6.37
N THR A 68 3.35 9.85 -6.68
CA THR A 68 1.92 9.61 -6.89
C THR A 68 1.62 8.67 -8.08
N PRO A 69 2.29 8.80 -9.25
CA PRO A 69 2.17 7.82 -10.33
C PRO A 69 2.45 6.38 -9.90
N LEU A 70 3.51 6.15 -9.11
CA LEU A 70 3.85 4.81 -8.63
C LEU A 70 2.77 4.25 -7.69
N LEU A 71 2.25 5.08 -6.78
CA LEU A 71 1.09 4.69 -5.95
C LEU A 71 -0.14 4.31 -6.76
N GLN A 72 -0.43 5.05 -7.84
CA GLN A 72 -1.57 4.77 -8.70
C GLN A 72 -1.38 3.46 -9.46
N LYS A 73 -0.18 3.23 -10.01
CA LYS A 73 0.18 1.97 -10.66
C LYS A 73 0.02 0.78 -9.71
N TRP A 74 0.64 0.81 -8.54
CA TRP A 74 0.55 -0.28 -7.56
C TRP A 74 -0.89 -0.51 -7.07
N GLY A 75 -1.65 0.58 -6.88
CA GLY A 75 -3.08 0.46 -6.59
C GLY A 75 -3.86 -0.27 -7.68
N GLN A 76 -3.58 0.01 -8.95
CA GLN A 76 -4.19 -0.68 -10.08
C GLN A 76 -3.74 -2.13 -10.19
N ASP A 77 -2.46 -2.41 -9.95
CA ASP A 77 -1.89 -3.77 -9.95
C ASP A 77 -2.59 -4.65 -8.89
N LEU A 78 -2.77 -4.13 -7.67
CA LEU A 78 -3.49 -4.82 -6.59
C LEU A 78 -4.97 -5.07 -6.94
N LEU A 79 -5.66 -4.09 -7.54
CA LEU A 79 -7.04 -4.26 -7.98
C LEU A 79 -7.18 -5.29 -9.09
N ASN A 80 -6.25 -5.30 -10.04
CA ASN A 80 -6.21 -6.28 -11.12
C ASN A 80 -5.93 -7.68 -10.58
N ALA A 81 -4.99 -7.81 -9.64
CA ALA A 81 -4.67 -9.08 -9.00
C ALA A 81 -5.84 -9.63 -8.17
N LYS A 82 -6.53 -8.76 -7.41
CA LYS A 82 -7.76 -9.11 -6.69
C LYS A 82 -8.81 -9.76 -7.60
N ARG A 83 -9.00 -9.24 -8.82
CA ARG A 83 -9.95 -9.79 -9.80
C ARG A 83 -9.55 -11.19 -10.32
N LYS A 84 -8.27 -11.53 -10.25
CA LYS A 84 -7.73 -12.83 -10.70
C LYS A 84 -7.75 -13.90 -9.61
N GLY A 85 -7.93 -13.51 -8.35
CA GLY A 85 -8.09 -14.43 -7.22
C GLY A 85 -7.07 -14.20 -6.10
N PRO A 86 -7.27 -14.89 -4.95
CA PRO A 86 -6.46 -14.72 -3.74
C PRO A 86 -4.97 -15.06 -3.95
N ASP A 87 -4.66 -16.12 -4.70
CA ASP A 87 -3.28 -16.55 -4.96
C ASP A 87 -2.49 -15.50 -5.77
N VAL A 88 -3.09 -15.00 -6.85
CA VAL A 88 -2.49 -13.96 -7.70
C VAL A 88 -2.32 -12.66 -6.92
N LEU A 89 -3.29 -12.32 -6.06
CA LEU A 89 -3.17 -11.17 -5.17
C LEU A 89 -2.02 -11.34 -4.16
N ALA A 90 -1.86 -12.52 -3.58
CA ALA A 90 -0.74 -12.80 -2.67
C ALA A 90 0.62 -12.68 -3.35
N GLU A 91 0.77 -13.27 -4.54
CA GLU A 91 1.99 -13.13 -5.34
C GLU A 91 2.26 -11.66 -5.68
N THR A 92 1.23 -10.91 -6.06
CA THR A 92 1.35 -9.48 -6.39
C THR A 92 1.80 -8.65 -5.18
N VAL A 93 1.23 -8.89 -4.00
CA VAL A 93 1.64 -8.19 -2.76
C VAL A 93 3.10 -8.48 -2.41
N GLN A 94 3.56 -9.72 -2.60
CA GLN A 94 4.97 -10.08 -2.35
C GLN A 94 5.93 -9.42 -3.34
N LYS A 95 5.57 -9.41 -4.64
CA LYS A 95 6.35 -8.73 -5.68
C LYS A 95 6.45 -7.23 -5.40
N LEU A 96 5.34 -6.59 -5.05
CA LEU A 96 5.34 -5.18 -4.67
C LEU A 96 6.16 -4.91 -3.41
N GLY A 97 6.12 -5.82 -2.43
CA GLY A 97 6.99 -5.73 -1.25
C GLY A 97 8.47 -5.71 -1.63
N THR A 98 8.88 -6.60 -2.53
CA THR A 98 10.26 -6.66 -3.03
C THR A 98 10.62 -5.40 -3.83
N GLU A 99 9.74 -4.96 -4.73
CA GLU A 99 9.94 -3.74 -5.52
C GLU A 99 10.09 -2.50 -4.63
N VAL A 100 9.31 -2.40 -3.56
CA VAL A 100 9.44 -1.32 -2.57
C VAL A 100 10.76 -1.45 -1.81
N ASP A 101 11.17 -2.64 -1.40
CA ASP A 101 12.42 -2.83 -0.68
C ASP A 101 13.64 -2.46 -1.54
N ASP A 102 13.65 -2.87 -2.80
CA ASP A 102 14.70 -2.50 -3.77
C ASP A 102 14.72 -0.99 -4.04
N LEU A 103 13.54 -0.36 -4.10
CA LEU A 103 13.44 1.09 -4.30
C LEU A 103 13.94 1.88 -3.08
N LEU A 104 13.84 1.31 -1.86
CA LEU A 104 14.20 1.98 -0.61
C LEU A 104 15.61 1.67 -0.11
N ALA A 105 16.30 0.67 -0.69
CA ALA A 105 17.69 0.33 -0.39
C ALA A 105 18.68 1.47 -0.70
#